data_AF-A0A9D9PVT0-F1
#
_entry.id   AF-A0A9D9PVT0-F1
#
_cell.length_a   1.000
_cell.length_b   1.000
_cell.length_c   1.000
_cell.angle_alpha   90.00
_cell.angle_beta   90.00
_cell.angle_gamma   90.00
#
_symmetry.space_group_name_H-M   'P 1'
#
loop_
_entity.id
_entity.type
_entity.pdbx_description
1 polymer ?
#
loop_
_entity_poly.entity_id
_entity_poly.type
_entity_poly.pdbx_seq_one_letter_code
_entity_poly.pdbx_strand_id
1 'polypeptide(L)'
;MAPVVVLRKDGRLMLVLGSAGGSAIINYVAKTLVGILDWGLDIQRAIDLPNMGNRGGATELEENSAIENLQGDLETKGHEVSVIPLESGLHAIAVTVSGLAGGADSRREGVALGD
;
A
#
# COMPACT_ATOMS: atom_id res chain seq x y z
N MET A 1 -2.10 12.46 6.87
CA MET A 1 -3.35 11.90 6.31
C MET A 1 -3.36 12.14 4.81
N ALA A 2 -3.68 11.14 3.98
CA ALA A 2 -3.67 11.25 2.51
C ALA A 2 -4.78 10.40 1.86
N PRO A 3 -6.05 10.84 1.89
CA PRO A 3 -7.11 10.21 1.12
C PRO A 3 -6.93 10.52 -0.37
N VAL A 4 -7.13 9.52 -1.22
CA VAL A 4 -6.90 9.64 -2.67
C VAL A 4 -8.12 9.13 -3.43
N VAL A 5 -8.53 9.91 -4.43
CA VAL A 5 -9.53 9.54 -5.44
C VAL A 5 -8.85 9.56 -6.80
N VAL A 6 -8.86 8.43 -7.48
CA VAL A 6 -8.28 8.29 -8.82
C VAL A 6 -9.39 8.25 -9.85
N LEU A 7 -9.29 9.15 -10.84
CA LEU A 7 -10.21 9.25 -11.96
C LEU A 7 -9.54 8.74 -13.23
N ARG A 8 -10.34 8.14 -14.12
CA ARG A 8 -9.92 7.89 -15.50
C ARG A 8 -9.79 9.21 -16.25
N LYS A 9 -9.16 9.16 -17.44
CA LYS A 9 -9.01 10.33 -18.32
C LYS A 9 -10.34 11.00 -18.70
N ASP A 10 -11.43 10.23 -18.71
CA ASP A 10 -12.79 10.71 -18.99
C ASP A 10 -13.54 11.23 -17.74
N GLY A 11 -12.86 11.33 -16.60
CA GLY A 11 -13.43 11.82 -15.34
C GLY A 11 -14.21 10.78 -14.54
N ARG A 12 -14.39 9.54 -15.04
CA ARG A 12 -15.09 8.50 -14.29
C ARG A 12 -14.24 7.95 -13.15
N LEU A 13 -14.89 7.63 -12.03
CA LEU A 13 -14.24 7.03 -10.87
C LEU A 13 -13.57 5.71 -11.24
N MET A 14 -12.33 5.53 -10.79
CA MET A 14 -11.58 4.28 -10.95
C MET A 14 -11.25 3.62 -9.62
N LEU A 15 -10.76 4.39 -8.65
CA LEU A 15 -10.26 3.89 -7.37
C LEU A 15 -10.42 4.96 -6.30
N VAL A 16 -10.85 4.58 -5.11
CA VAL A 16 -10.69 5.37 -3.89
C VAL A 16 -9.85 4.57 -2.91
N LEU A 17 -8.94 5.23 -2.21
CA LEU A 17 -8.12 4.59 -1.19
C LEU A 17 -7.56 5.59 -0.17
N GLY A 18 -7.20 5.07 0.99
CA GLY A 18 -6.50 5.81 2.03
C GLY A 18 -6.06 4.87 3.15
N SER A 19 -5.18 5.34 4.03
CA SER A 19 -4.67 4.54 5.15
C SER A 19 -4.52 5.38 6.42
N ALA A 20 -4.62 4.71 7.58
CA ALA A 20 -4.03 5.16 8.84
C ALA A 20 -2.52 4.81 8.89
N GLY A 21 -1.80 5.30 9.91
CA GLY A 21 -0.36 4.96 10.10
C GLY A 21 0.60 6.16 10.15
N GLY A 22 0.13 7.34 10.57
CA GLY A 22 0.99 8.50 10.81
C GLY A 22 1.73 9.00 9.56
N SER A 23 3.04 9.18 9.66
CA SER A 23 3.88 9.64 8.54
C SER A 23 4.07 8.58 7.45
N ALA A 24 3.87 7.29 7.76
CA ALA A 24 4.00 6.20 6.80
C ALA A 24 2.82 6.09 5.80
N ILE A 25 1.71 6.82 6.05
CA ILE A 25 0.51 6.81 5.20
C ILE A 25 0.84 7.04 3.73
N ILE A 26 1.76 7.96 3.44
CA ILE A 26 2.12 8.32 2.06
C ILE A 26 2.73 7.11 1.35
N ASN A 27 3.59 6.35 2.03
CA ASN A 27 4.25 5.17 1.47
C ASN A 27 3.25 4.04 1.22
N TYR A 28 2.32 3.80 2.14
CA TYR A 28 1.29 2.77 1.99
C TYR A 28 0.38 3.05 0.78
N VAL A 29 -0.08 4.30 0.66
CA VAL A 29 -0.92 4.72 -0.48
C VAL A 29 -0.13 4.66 -1.78
N ALA A 30 1.12 5.12 -1.82
CA ALA A 30 1.96 5.07 -3.01
C ALA A 30 2.23 3.63 -3.47
N LYS A 31 2.60 2.73 -2.55
CA LYS A 31 2.79 1.30 -2.82
C LYS A 31 1.55 0.70 -3.48
N THR A 32 0.37 0.92 -2.90
CA THR A 32 -0.87 0.35 -3.41
C THR A 32 -1.28 0.97 -4.74
N LEU A 33 -1.05 2.27 -4.96
CA LEU A 33 -1.26 2.90 -6.27
C LEU A 33 -0.36 2.28 -7.35
N VAL A 34 0.92 2.07 -7.07
CA VAL A 34 1.83 1.41 -8.02
C VAL A 34 1.37 -0.03 -8.30
N GLY A 35 1.04 -0.80 -7.25
CA GLY A 35 0.54 -2.17 -7.39
C GLY A 35 -0.69 -2.27 -8.30
N ILE A 36 -1.65 -1.35 -8.16
CA ILE A 36 -2.88 -1.36 -8.97
C ILE A 36 -2.65 -0.77 -10.37
N LEU A 37 -2.05 0.43 -10.45
CA LEU A 37 -2.02 1.22 -11.68
C LEU A 37 -0.91 0.81 -12.64
N ASP A 38 0.25 0.43 -12.12
CA ASP A 38 1.42 0.08 -12.92
C ASP A 38 1.54 -1.43 -13.09
N TRP A 39 1.37 -2.18 -12.00
CA TRP A 39 1.54 -3.65 -12.01
C TRP A 39 0.25 -4.41 -12.29
N GLY A 40 -0.90 -3.73 -12.32
CA GLY A 40 -2.18 -4.34 -12.66
C GLY A 40 -2.68 -5.37 -11.65
N LEU A 41 -2.21 -5.31 -10.41
CA LEU A 41 -2.66 -6.21 -9.34
C LEU A 41 -4.13 -5.94 -8.97
N ASP A 42 -4.82 -6.98 -8.54
CA ASP A 42 -6.11 -6.81 -7.90
C ASP A 42 -5.96 -6.02 -6.58
N ILE A 43 -7.07 -5.41 -6.15
CA ILE A 43 -7.06 -4.45 -5.04
C ILE A 43 -6.55 -5.07 -3.74
N GLN A 44 -6.96 -6.30 -3.42
CA GLN A 44 -6.56 -6.95 -2.19
C GLN A 44 -5.09 -7.35 -2.25
N ARG A 45 -4.63 -7.90 -3.38
CA ARG A 45 -3.22 -8.22 -3.57
C ARG A 45 -2.31 -6.99 -3.46
N ALA A 46 -2.73 -5.85 -4.00
CA ALA A 46 -1.98 -4.60 -3.91
C ALA A 46 -1.91 -4.03 -2.49
N ILE A 47 -2.96 -4.24 -1.69
CA ILE A 47 -2.98 -3.90 -0.26
C ILE A 47 -2.03 -4.82 0.50
N ASP A 48 -2.09 -6.12 0.24
CA ASP A 48 -1.34 -7.16 0.94
C ASP A 48 0.16 -7.16 0.67
N LEU A 49 0.62 -6.46 -0.38
CA LEU A 49 2.04 -6.26 -0.64
C LEU A 49 2.78 -5.77 0.63
N PRO A 50 4.01 -6.24 0.88
CA PRO A 50 4.77 -5.76 2.04
C PRO A 50 4.95 -4.25 2.03
N ASN A 51 4.81 -3.64 3.21
CA ASN A 51 5.02 -2.20 3.36
C ASN A 51 6.52 -1.86 3.40
N MET A 52 6.87 -0.70 2.85
CA MET A 52 8.25 -0.20 2.86
C MET A 52 8.26 1.29 2.61
N GLY A 53 9.35 1.95 2.96
CA GLY A 53 9.63 3.30 2.50
C GLY A 53 10.73 4.00 3.27
N ASN A 54 11.08 5.20 2.83
CA ASN A 54 12.07 6.05 3.48
C ASN A 54 11.45 7.44 3.68
N ARG A 55 11.58 8.00 4.88
CA ARG A 55 11.00 9.30 5.25
C ARG A 55 12.08 10.34 5.58
N GLY A 56 13.25 10.24 4.96
CA GLY A 56 14.41 11.11 5.20
C GLY A 56 15.39 10.58 6.25
N GLY A 57 15.40 9.27 6.48
CA GLY A 57 16.26 8.59 7.45
C GLY A 57 16.57 7.16 6.98
N ALA A 58 16.46 6.18 7.87
CA ALA A 58 16.57 4.77 7.49
C ALA A 58 15.47 4.38 6.48
N THR A 59 15.83 3.45 5.59
CA THR A 59 14.88 2.74 4.74
C THR A 59 14.22 1.68 5.59
N GLU A 60 12.91 1.78 5.74
CA GLU A 60 12.14 0.88 6.58
C GLU A 60 11.54 -0.23 5.73
N LEU A 61 11.72 -1.46 6.20
CA LEU A 61 11.15 -2.68 5.63
C LEU A 61 10.18 -3.26 6.65
N GLU A 62 9.07 -3.80 6.17
CA GLU A 62 8.10 -4.47 7.01
C GLU A 62 8.65 -5.79 7.56
N GLU A 63 8.60 -5.95 8.87
CA GLU A 63 8.92 -7.20 9.54
C GLU A 63 7.90 -8.31 9.23
N ASN A 64 8.30 -9.55 9.52
CA ASN A 64 7.57 -10.78 9.20
C ASN A 64 7.14 -10.86 7.73
N SER A 65 7.99 -10.37 6.81
CA SER A 65 7.68 -10.29 5.39
C SER A 65 8.85 -10.70 4.50
N ALA A 66 8.57 -11.05 3.25
CA ALA A 66 9.60 -11.51 2.31
C ALA A 66 10.68 -10.45 2.01
N ILE A 67 10.37 -9.16 2.20
CA ILE A 67 11.28 -8.06 1.87
C ILE A 67 12.34 -7.80 2.95
N GLU A 68 12.25 -8.39 4.14
CA GLU A 68 13.32 -8.32 5.15
C GLU A 68 14.66 -8.79 4.59
N ASN A 69 14.62 -9.79 3.69
CA ASN A 69 15.79 -10.33 3.01
C ASN A 69 16.52 -9.30 2.13
N LEU A 70 15.90 -8.16 1.83
CA LEU A 70 16.52 -7.07 1.08
C LEU A 70 17.46 -6.21 1.94
N GLN A 71 17.47 -6.39 3.26
CA GLN A 71 18.26 -5.56 4.17
C GLN A 71 19.74 -5.49 3.76
N GLY A 72 20.41 -6.63 3.62
CA GLY A 72 21.84 -6.67 3.28
C GLY A 72 22.16 -6.09 1.90
N ASP A 73 21.27 -6.30 0.92
CA ASP A 73 21.42 -5.75 -0.43
C ASP A 73 21.28 -4.22 -0.44
N LEU A 74 20.37 -3.68 0.37
CA LEU A 74 20.17 -2.23 0.52
C LEU A 74 21.32 -1.59 1.33
N GLU A 75 21.79 -2.23 2.38
CA GLU A 75 22.96 -1.78 3.15
C GLU A 75 24.22 -1.73 2.27
N THR A 76 24.42 -2.73 1.41
CA THR A 76 25.52 -2.74 0.42
C THR A 76 25.43 -1.57 -0.57
N LYS A 77 24.22 -1.08 -0.82
CA LYS A 77 23.96 0.11 -1.66
C LYS A 77 24.09 1.44 -0.89
N GLY A 78 24.44 1.38 0.41
CA GLY A 78 24.66 2.56 1.26
C GLY A 78 23.41 3.06 1.98
N HIS A 79 22.33 2.28 2.01
CA HIS A 79 21.16 2.63 2.81
C HIS A 79 21.40 2.25 4.27
N GLU A 80 21.03 3.12 5.20
CA GLU A 80 20.66 2.67 6.54
C GLU A 80 19.30 1.97 6.44
N VAL A 81 19.14 0.80 7.07
CA VAL A 81 17.94 -0.02 6.97
C VAL A 81 17.40 -0.35 8.36
N SER A 82 16.08 -0.37 8.51
CA SER A 82 15.40 -0.81 9.73
C SER A 82 14.24 -1.73 9.38
N VAL A 83 14.15 -2.86 10.06
CA VAL A 83 13.03 -3.79 9.95
C VAL A 83 12.06 -3.53 11.10
N ILE A 84 10.82 -3.15 10.79
CA ILE A 84 9.83 -2.69 11.79
C ILE A 84 8.39 -3.13 11.42
N PRO A 85 7.41 -3.09 12.35
CA PRO A 85 6.03 -3.58 12.13
C PRO A 85 5.23 -2.98 10.96
N LEU A 86 5.49 -1.72 10.56
CA LEU A 86 4.75 -0.98 9.51
C LEU A 86 3.24 -1.24 9.44
N GLU A 87 2.54 -0.98 10.55
CA GLU A 87 1.10 -1.24 10.69
C GLU A 87 0.22 -0.23 9.92
N SER A 88 -0.11 -0.53 8.66
CA SER A 88 -1.09 0.20 7.86
C SER A 88 -2.53 -0.06 8.30
N GLY A 89 -3.46 0.77 7.84
CA GLY A 89 -4.90 0.60 8.01
C GLY A 89 -5.62 0.91 6.71
N LEU A 90 -5.07 0.40 5.61
CA LEU A 90 -5.45 0.80 4.27
C LEU A 90 -6.80 0.21 3.90
N HIS A 91 -7.68 1.04 3.35
CA HIS A 91 -8.95 0.62 2.77
C HIS A 91 -9.06 1.18 1.37
N ALA A 92 -9.58 0.39 0.44
CA ALA A 92 -9.74 0.80 -0.94
C ALA A 92 -10.99 0.20 -1.58
N ILE A 93 -11.53 0.90 -2.57
CA ILE A 93 -12.61 0.43 -3.44
C ILE A 93 -12.26 0.77 -4.89
N ALA A 94 -12.25 -0.23 -5.76
CA ALA A 94 -12.02 -0.09 -7.20
C ALA A 94 -13.30 -0.31 -8.00
N VAL A 95 -13.46 0.47 -9.08
CA VAL A 95 -14.53 0.28 -10.08
C VAL A 95 -14.00 -0.63 -11.18
N THR A 96 -14.44 -1.89 -11.16
CA THR A 96 -14.07 -2.94 -12.12
C THR A 96 -15.15 -3.15 -13.17
N VAL A 97 -14.89 -4.01 -14.15
CA VAL A 97 -15.90 -4.41 -15.16
C VAL A 97 -17.05 -5.23 -14.58
N SER A 98 -16.81 -5.93 -13.46
CA SER A 98 -17.80 -6.79 -12.79
C SER A 98 -18.52 -6.08 -11.63
N GLY A 99 -18.28 -4.79 -11.42
CA GLY A 99 -18.82 -4.03 -10.29
C GLY A 99 -17.74 -3.44 -9.40
N LEU A 100 -18.05 -3.26 -8.11
CA LEU A 100 -17.12 -2.71 -7.13
C LEU A 100 -16.30 -3.84 -6.49
N ALA A 101 -14.99 -3.64 -6.38
CA ALA A 101 -14.10 -4.52 -5.63
C ALA A 101 -13.54 -3.74 -4.44
N GLY A 102 -13.83 -4.21 -3.22
CA GLY A 102 -13.29 -3.62 -2.00
C GLY A 102 -12.09 -4.42 -1.48
N GLY A 103 -11.21 -3.74 -0.75
CA GLY A 103 -10.12 -4.37 -0.02
C GLY A 103 -9.85 -3.66 1.30
N ALA A 104 -9.47 -4.44 2.30
CA ALA A 104 -9.12 -3.96 3.64
C ALA A 104 -7.80 -4.60 4.06
N ASP A 105 -6.94 -3.80 4.68
CA ASP A 105 -5.62 -4.25 5.13
C ASP A 105 -5.73 -5.17 6.34
N SER A 106 -5.17 -6.38 6.23
CA SER A 106 -5.21 -7.39 7.29
C SER A 106 -4.37 -7.05 8.52
N ARG A 107 -3.51 -6.02 8.42
CA ARG A 107 -2.68 -5.53 9.54
C ARG A 107 -3.47 -4.79 10.61
N ARG A 108 -4.72 -4.42 10.33
CA ARG A 108 -5.65 -3.81 11.29
C ARG A 108 -7.03 -4.43 11.16
N GLU A 109 -7.89 -4.10 12.12
CA GLU A 109 -9.30 -4.38 12.00
C GLU A 109 -9.92 -3.70 10.76
N GLY A 110 -10.64 -4.48 9.96
CA GLY A 110 -11.29 -3.99 8.75
C GLY A 110 -11.82 -5.13 7.91
N VAL A 111 -12.96 -4.92 7.26
CA VAL A 111 -13.53 -5.84 6.27
C VAL A 111 -14.14 -5.03 5.14
N ALA A 112 -14.01 -5.53 3.91
CA ALA A 112 -14.74 -4.99 2.76
C ALA A 112 -16.02 -5.81 2.57
N LEU A 113 -17.17 -5.14 2.57
CA LEU A 113 -18.49 -5.75 2.36
C LEU A 113 -19.23 -4.98 1.26
N GLY A 114 -20.05 -5.70 0.50
CA GLY A 114 -20.88 -5.17 -0.58
C GLY A 114 -21.92 -6.20 -1.03
N ASP A 115 -22.93 -5.72 -1.75
CA ASP A 115 -24.03 -6.51 -2.33
C ASP A 115 -23.75 -6.93 -3.78
#